data_AF-A0AA39ML11-F1
#
_entry.id   AF-A0AA39ML11-F1
#
_cell.length_a   1.000
_cell.length_b   1.000
_cell.length_c   1.000
_cell.angle_alpha   90.00
_cell.angle_beta   90.00
_cell.angle_gamma   90.00
#
_symmetry.space_group_name_H-M   'P 1'
#
loop_
_entity.id
_entity.type
_entity.pdbx_description
1 polymer ?
#
loop_
_entity_poly.entity_id
_entity_poly.type
_entity_poly.pdbx_seq_one_letter_code
_entity_poly.pdbx_strand_id
1 'polypeptide(L)'
;MNNLDLSEGAIVMPFVKTLKFEERKWEGVMARLLNSFTHPSITFLSLTFSKVSISTFPTTFDASTTLTSLSINCDLSHANNSTLFLVFLKSTPNVMVLRLSAAGIPNNMLHGLTLMEGKDSLLPSLLVLKIAPGVPLCEVKLFIGMLESRCTKDEDDNKKGTRSDLSTGG
;
A
#
# COMPACT_ATOMS: atom_id res chain seq x y z
N MET A 1 14.03 -31.87 -2.26
CA MET A 1 13.47 -30.53 -2.52
C MET A 1 14.30 -29.92 -3.63
N ASN A 2 13.76 -29.86 -4.85
CA ASN A 2 14.48 -29.28 -5.98
C ASN A 2 14.48 -27.75 -5.81
N ASN A 3 15.64 -27.20 -5.46
CA ASN A 3 15.90 -25.78 -5.63
C ASN A 3 15.87 -25.50 -7.14
N LEU A 4 14.75 -24.98 -7.62
CA LEU A 4 14.73 -24.27 -8.90
C LEU A 4 15.62 -23.05 -8.70
N ASP A 5 16.88 -23.20 -9.11
CA ASP A 5 17.83 -22.12 -9.26
C ASP A 5 17.36 -21.27 -10.45
N LEU A 6 16.45 -20.34 -10.17
CA LEU A 6 16.02 -19.30 -11.12
C LEU A 6 17.08 -18.19 -11.13
N SER A 7 18.32 -18.56 -11.48
CA SER A 7 19.36 -17.60 -11.83
C SER A 7 19.21 -17.22 -13.31
N GLU A 8 19.13 -15.90 -13.54
CA GLU A 8 19.13 -15.19 -14.83
C GLU A 8 17.88 -15.31 -15.72
N GLY A 9 16.91 -14.45 -15.39
CA GLY A 9 15.81 -14.07 -16.27
C GLY A 9 14.52 -14.00 -15.47
N ALA A 10 14.17 -12.83 -14.96
CA ALA A 10 12.83 -12.62 -14.42
C ALA A 10 11.82 -13.00 -15.53
N ILE A 11 10.92 -13.94 -15.24
CA ILE A 11 9.91 -14.34 -16.22
C ILE A 11 8.99 -13.13 -16.39
N VAL A 12 9.03 -12.52 -17.57
CA VAL A 12 8.24 -11.32 -17.87
C VAL A 12 6.82 -11.75 -18.21
N MET A 13 5.84 -11.20 -17.49
CA MET A 13 4.42 -11.38 -17.73
C MET A 13 3.79 -10.07 -18.23
N PRO A 14 4.00 -9.68 -19.50
CA PRO A 14 3.79 -8.31 -19.96
C PRO A 14 2.31 -7.89 -20.01
N PHE A 15 1.38 -8.84 -20.09
CA PHE A 15 -0.05 -8.56 -20.23
C PHE A 15 -0.86 -8.84 -18.96
N VAL A 16 -0.23 -9.35 -17.90
CA VAL A 16 -0.94 -9.67 -16.66
C VAL A 16 -1.28 -8.39 -15.91
N LYS A 17 -2.57 -8.04 -15.92
CA LYS A 17 -3.10 -6.86 -15.21
C LYS A 17 -3.58 -7.18 -13.79
N THR A 18 -3.98 -8.42 -13.55
CA THR A 18 -4.60 -8.86 -12.31
C THR A 18 -3.91 -10.12 -11.84
N LEU A 19 -3.44 -10.10 -10.61
CA LEU A 19 -2.82 -11.25 -9.98
C LEU A 19 -3.44 -11.48 -8.60
N LYS A 20 -3.79 -12.73 -8.33
CA LYS A 20 -4.36 -13.15 -7.06
C LYS A 20 -3.62 -14.38 -6.57
N PHE A 21 -3.04 -14.28 -5.39
CA PHE A 21 -2.35 -15.38 -4.74
C PHE A 21 -2.99 -15.69 -3.39
N GLU A 22 -2.98 -16.97 -3.05
CA GLU A 22 -3.42 -17.47 -1.76
C GLU A 22 -2.40 -18.48 -1.25
N GLU A 23 -1.82 -18.18 -0.10
CA GLU A 23 -0.83 -19.01 0.58
C GLU A 23 -1.44 -19.60 1.85
N ARG A 24 -1.78 -20.89 1.81
CA ARG A 24 -2.41 -21.59 2.96
C ARG A 24 -1.43 -22.31 3.87
N LYS A 25 -0.41 -22.97 3.30
CA LYS A 25 0.49 -23.87 4.04
C LYS A 25 1.97 -23.65 3.77
N TRP A 26 2.33 -23.03 2.65
CA TRP A 26 3.70 -22.99 2.16
C TRP A 26 4.27 -21.59 2.30
N GLU A 27 4.78 -21.28 3.49
CA GLU A 27 5.27 -19.95 3.84
C GLU A 27 6.31 -19.43 2.85
N GLY A 28 6.07 -18.22 2.33
CA GLY A 28 6.98 -17.49 1.47
C GLY A 28 7.06 -17.95 0.01
N VAL A 29 6.27 -18.96 -0.42
CA VAL A 29 6.21 -19.34 -1.84
C VAL A 29 5.65 -18.20 -2.68
N MET A 30 4.62 -17.52 -2.21
CA MET A 30 4.02 -16.40 -2.93
C MET A 30 5.00 -15.24 -3.12
N ALA A 31 5.75 -14.90 -2.07
CA ALA A 31 6.78 -13.86 -2.16
C ALA A 31 7.89 -14.23 -3.14
N ARG A 32 8.36 -15.49 -3.11
CA ARG A 32 9.35 -15.98 -4.09
C ARG A 32 8.83 -15.87 -5.51
N LEU A 33 7.60 -16.31 -5.77
CA LEU A 33 6.99 -16.21 -7.09
C LEU A 33 6.91 -14.76 -7.57
N LEU A 34 6.39 -13.84 -6.74
CA LEU A 34 6.31 -12.42 -7.07
C LEU A 34 7.69 -11.79 -7.33
N ASN A 35 8.71 -12.21 -6.60
CA ASN A 35 10.09 -11.76 -6.83
C ASN A 35 10.71 -12.33 -8.11
N SER A 36 10.24 -13.49 -8.59
CA SER A 36 10.73 -14.15 -9.81
C SER A 36 10.08 -13.63 -11.10
N PHE A 37 9.02 -12.83 -10.99
CA PHE A 37 8.25 -12.33 -12.13
C PHE A 37 8.41 -10.82 -12.31
N THR A 38 8.51 -10.37 -13.56
CA THR A 38 8.35 -8.94 -13.89
C THR A 38 6.93 -8.71 -14.41
N HIS A 39 6.22 -7.77 -13.80
CA HIS A 39 4.82 -7.49 -14.08
C HIS A 39 4.61 -6.05 -14.55
N PRO A 40 5.04 -5.69 -15.77
CA PRO A 40 5.05 -4.29 -16.22
C PRO A 40 3.65 -3.70 -16.46
N SER A 41 2.59 -4.51 -16.45
CA SER A 41 1.20 -4.06 -16.68
C SER A 41 0.27 -4.33 -15.50
N ILE A 42 0.78 -4.73 -14.34
CA ILE A 42 -0.08 -5.10 -13.21
C ILE A 42 -0.77 -3.88 -12.63
N THR A 43 -2.09 -3.92 -12.55
CA THR A 43 -2.91 -2.85 -11.96
C THR A 43 -3.60 -3.29 -10.68
N PHE A 44 -3.82 -4.61 -10.52
CA PHE A 44 -4.47 -5.20 -9.35
C PHE A 44 -3.65 -6.38 -8.80
N LEU A 45 -3.38 -6.33 -7.50
CA LEU A 45 -2.74 -7.42 -6.76
C LEU A 45 -3.59 -7.79 -5.54
N SER A 46 -3.87 -9.09 -5.37
CA SER A 46 -4.48 -9.63 -4.16
C SER A 46 -3.61 -10.69 -3.54
N LEU A 47 -3.24 -10.51 -2.28
CA LEU A 47 -2.44 -11.46 -1.51
C LEU A 47 -3.27 -11.95 -0.32
N THR A 48 -3.48 -13.25 -0.24
CA THR A 48 -4.13 -13.91 0.89
C THR A 48 -3.13 -14.80 1.59
N PHE A 49 -2.91 -14.54 2.88
CA PHE A 49 -1.99 -15.26 3.73
C PHE A 49 -2.75 -16.12 4.73
N SER A 50 -2.06 -17.13 5.25
CA SER A 50 -2.47 -17.82 6.46
C SER A 50 -2.59 -16.82 7.62
N LYS A 51 -3.66 -16.94 8.40
CA LYS A 51 -3.90 -16.09 9.58
C LYS A 51 -3.13 -16.54 10.82
N VAL A 52 -2.50 -17.70 10.77
CA VAL A 52 -1.81 -18.32 11.92
C VAL A 52 -0.29 -18.25 11.82
N SER A 53 0.23 -17.52 10.83
CA SER A 53 1.67 -17.41 10.62
C SER A 53 2.13 -16.02 10.18
N ILE A 54 3.45 -15.84 10.21
CA ILE A 54 4.09 -14.62 9.74
C ILE A 54 3.97 -14.56 8.21
N SER A 55 3.42 -13.47 7.72
CA SER A 55 3.27 -13.21 6.30
C SER A 55 4.61 -12.77 5.69
N THR A 56 5.07 -13.49 4.67
CA THR A 56 6.26 -13.10 3.91
C THR A 56 5.84 -12.28 2.70
N PHE A 57 6.20 -10.99 2.67
CA PHE A 57 5.94 -10.11 1.54
C PHE A 57 7.12 -10.13 0.55
N PRO A 58 6.88 -9.90 -0.76
CA PRO A 58 7.95 -9.80 -1.73
C PRO A 58 8.81 -8.55 -1.46
N THR A 59 10.10 -8.67 -1.72
CA THR A 59 11.13 -7.64 -1.43
C THR A 59 11.69 -6.98 -2.67
N THR A 60 11.61 -7.67 -3.82
CA THR A 60 12.11 -7.16 -5.12
C THR A 60 10.99 -6.94 -6.12
N PHE A 61 9.73 -7.17 -5.72
CA PHE A 61 8.57 -6.83 -6.53
C PHE A 61 8.44 -5.31 -6.64
N ASP A 62 8.72 -4.79 -7.82
CA ASP A 62 8.49 -3.41 -8.20
C ASP A 62 7.27 -3.32 -9.12
N ALA A 63 6.21 -2.73 -8.61
CA ALA A 63 5.06 -2.28 -9.39
C ALA A 63 4.71 -0.84 -9.05
N SER A 64 5.74 -0.07 -8.69
CA SER A 64 5.61 1.29 -8.19
C SER A 64 4.89 2.19 -9.17
N THR A 65 5.00 1.97 -10.48
CA THR A 65 4.41 2.81 -11.54
C THR A 65 3.03 2.34 -12.02
N THR A 66 2.65 1.09 -11.78
CA THR A 66 1.51 0.46 -12.47
C THR A 66 0.42 -0.02 -11.51
N LEU A 67 0.78 -0.42 -10.30
CA LEU A 67 -0.17 -0.99 -9.35
C LEU A 67 -1.03 0.11 -8.71
N THR A 68 -2.32 0.09 -9.00
CA THR A 68 -3.29 1.07 -8.47
C THR A 68 -4.24 0.46 -7.44
N SER A 69 -4.38 -0.86 -7.39
CA SER A 69 -5.25 -1.53 -6.43
C SER A 69 -4.56 -2.72 -5.76
N LEU A 70 -4.59 -2.71 -4.44
CA LEU A 70 -3.99 -3.72 -3.58
C LEU A 70 -5.03 -4.27 -2.61
N SER A 71 -5.14 -5.59 -2.53
CA SER A 71 -5.99 -6.29 -1.57
C SER A 71 -5.16 -7.25 -0.74
N ILE A 72 -5.15 -7.07 0.57
CA ILE A 72 -4.43 -7.92 1.50
C ILE A 72 -5.43 -8.60 2.44
N ASN A 73 -5.27 -9.91 2.60
CA ASN A 73 -5.92 -10.69 3.64
C ASN A 73 -4.85 -11.38 4.47
N CYS A 74 -4.47 -10.75 5.57
CA CYS A 74 -3.53 -11.27 6.56
C CYS A 74 -3.96 -10.83 7.95
N ASP A 75 -3.48 -11.54 8.97
CA ASP A 75 -3.62 -11.06 10.34
C ASP A 75 -2.51 -10.03 10.64
N LEU A 76 -2.84 -8.74 10.53
CA LEU A 76 -1.90 -7.65 10.78
C LEU A 76 -1.50 -7.53 12.26
N SER A 77 -2.34 -8.03 13.16
CA SER A 77 -2.08 -8.03 14.61
C SER A 77 -1.16 -9.18 15.04
N HIS A 78 -0.94 -10.16 14.18
CA HIS A 78 -0.04 -11.27 14.45
C HIS A 78 1.43 -10.86 14.28
N ALA A 79 2.20 -10.99 15.36
CA ALA A 79 3.65 -10.78 15.39
C ALA A 79 4.07 -9.47 14.68
N ASN A 80 4.93 -9.56 13.67
CA ASN A 80 5.47 -8.41 12.95
C ASN A 80 4.79 -8.15 11.60
N ASN A 81 3.62 -8.74 11.33
CA ASN A 81 2.97 -8.66 10.02
C ASN A 81 2.65 -7.22 9.60
N SER A 82 2.21 -6.38 10.52
CA SER A 82 1.99 -4.95 10.26
C SER A 82 3.26 -4.24 9.82
N THR A 83 4.38 -4.45 10.50
CA THR A 83 5.67 -3.84 10.14
C THR A 83 6.15 -4.32 8.77
N LEU A 84 6.11 -5.63 8.51
CA LEU A 84 6.49 -6.19 7.21
C LEU A 84 5.61 -5.68 6.07
N PHE A 85 4.31 -5.52 6.34
CA PHE A 85 3.39 -4.99 5.36
C PHE A 85 3.65 -3.51 5.07
N LEU A 86 3.94 -2.67 6.07
CA LEU A 86 4.33 -1.27 5.86
C LEU A 86 5.60 -1.13 5.03
N VAL A 87 6.57 -2.04 5.20
CA VAL A 87 7.77 -2.08 4.34
C VAL A 87 7.39 -2.39 2.90
N PHE A 88 6.51 -3.37 2.67
CA PHE A 88 6.02 -3.71 1.33
C PHE A 88 5.28 -2.53 0.68
N LEU A 89 4.47 -1.77 1.42
CA LEU A 89 3.76 -0.61 0.88
C LEU A 89 4.68 0.47 0.29
N LYS A 90 5.96 0.54 0.74
CA LYS A 90 6.95 1.47 0.17
C LYS A 90 7.26 1.17 -1.30
N SER A 91 7.15 -0.08 -1.76
CA SER A 91 7.37 -0.43 -3.17
C SER A 91 6.13 -0.24 -4.05
N THR A 92 5.01 0.21 -3.47
CA THR A 92 3.74 0.40 -4.19
C THR A 92 3.11 1.78 -3.92
N PRO A 93 3.84 2.90 -4.08
CA PRO A 93 3.36 4.23 -3.69
C PRO A 93 2.11 4.71 -4.46
N ASN A 94 1.87 4.19 -5.67
CA ASN A 94 0.75 4.58 -6.53
C ASN A 94 -0.56 3.84 -6.27
N VAL A 95 -0.63 3.02 -5.21
CA VAL A 95 -1.89 2.36 -4.84
C VAL A 95 -2.93 3.41 -4.44
N MET A 96 -4.02 3.45 -5.19
CA MET A 96 -5.18 4.31 -4.97
C MET A 96 -6.29 3.61 -4.19
N VAL A 97 -6.39 2.28 -4.34
CA VAL A 97 -7.41 1.45 -3.68
C VAL A 97 -6.72 0.41 -2.83
N LEU A 98 -6.77 0.57 -1.51
CA LEU A 98 -6.27 -0.40 -0.55
C LEU A 98 -7.44 -1.13 0.12
N ARG A 99 -7.46 -2.45 0.01
CA ARG A 99 -8.38 -3.31 0.76
C ARG A 99 -7.63 -4.09 1.82
N LEU A 100 -7.99 -3.91 3.08
CA LEU A 100 -7.48 -4.64 4.23
C LEU A 100 -8.56 -5.59 4.74
N SER A 101 -8.31 -6.89 4.66
CA SER A 101 -9.13 -7.91 5.31
C SER A 101 -8.45 -8.35 6.60
N ALA A 102 -8.73 -7.65 7.69
CA ALA A 102 -8.15 -7.90 9.00
C ALA A 102 -9.22 -7.68 10.09
N ALA A 103 -9.18 -8.51 11.15
CA ALA A 103 -10.10 -8.37 12.28
C ALA A 103 -9.76 -7.15 13.15
N GLY A 104 -8.47 -6.79 13.22
CA GLY A 104 -7.98 -5.59 13.88
C GLY A 104 -6.96 -4.84 13.03
N ILE A 105 -6.86 -3.53 13.25
CA ILE A 105 -5.85 -2.66 12.64
C ILE A 105 -4.93 -2.15 13.74
N PRO A 106 -3.68 -2.63 13.78
CA PRO A 106 -2.68 -2.15 14.74
C PRO A 106 -2.38 -0.64 14.63
N ASN A 107 -1.99 -0.01 15.74
CA ASN A 107 -1.69 1.43 15.76
C ASN A 107 -0.58 1.83 14.79
N ASN A 108 0.46 1.00 14.61
CA ASN A 108 1.52 1.27 13.64
C ASN A 108 1.01 1.29 12.19
N MET A 109 -0.01 0.48 11.86
CA MET A 109 -0.68 0.57 10.55
C MET A 109 -1.39 1.90 10.38
N LEU A 110 -2.09 2.38 11.41
CA LEU A 110 -2.76 3.67 11.38
C LEU A 110 -1.75 4.80 11.19
N HIS A 111 -0.70 4.83 12.02
CA HIS A 111 0.38 5.81 11.91
C HIS A 111 1.08 5.77 10.54
N GLY A 112 1.33 4.57 10.02
CA GLY A 112 1.93 4.42 8.70
C GLY A 112 1.04 4.98 7.59
N LEU A 113 -0.27 4.85 7.71
CA LEU A 113 -1.23 5.40 6.75
C LEU A 113 -1.58 6.88 7.01
N THR A 114 -1.15 7.50 8.10
CA THR A 114 -1.40 8.93 8.37
C THR A 114 -0.48 9.80 7.51
N LEU A 115 -1.01 10.85 6.86
CA LEU A 115 -0.18 11.87 6.24
C LEU A 115 0.43 12.76 7.34
N MET A 116 1.75 12.85 7.37
CA MET A 116 2.48 13.71 8.30
C MET A 116 3.29 14.73 7.50
N GLU A 117 3.13 16.01 7.83
CA GLU A 117 3.89 17.10 7.22
C GLU A 117 5.40 16.87 7.40
N GLY A 118 6.17 17.08 6.32
CA GLY A 118 7.63 16.90 6.33
C GLY A 118 8.12 15.45 6.40
N LYS A 119 7.24 14.45 6.21
CA LYS A 119 7.63 13.03 6.13
C LYS A 119 7.14 12.36 4.86
N ASP A 120 7.92 11.40 4.38
CA ASP A 120 7.53 10.53 3.27
C ASP A 120 6.27 9.73 3.64
N SER A 121 5.19 9.98 2.90
CA SER A 121 3.92 9.30 3.09
C SER A 121 3.93 7.89 2.50
N LEU A 122 3.44 6.92 3.27
CA LEU A 122 3.08 5.61 2.73
C LEU A 122 1.74 5.75 2.00
N LEU A 123 1.76 5.54 0.69
CA LEU A 123 0.62 5.66 -0.22
C LEU A 123 0.06 7.10 -0.30
N PRO A 124 0.82 8.05 -0.88
CA PRO A 124 0.33 9.41 -1.10
C PRO A 124 -0.92 9.45 -1.99
N SER A 125 -1.05 8.49 -2.91
CA SER A 125 -2.14 8.42 -3.90
C SER A 125 -3.41 7.71 -3.40
N LEU A 126 -3.45 7.28 -2.13
CA LEU A 126 -4.57 6.50 -1.59
C LEU A 126 -5.87 7.31 -1.55
N LEU A 127 -6.88 6.86 -2.31
CA LEU A 127 -8.21 7.47 -2.36
C LEU A 127 -9.29 6.61 -1.68
N VAL A 128 -9.11 5.29 -1.69
CA VAL A 128 -10.13 4.35 -1.22
C VAL A 128 -9.50 3.36 -0.25
N LEU A 129 -9.89 3.45 1.02
CA LEU A 129 -9.57 2.47 2.05
C LEU A 129 -10.79 1.59 2.31
N LYS A 130 -10.71 0.31 1.97
CA LYS A 130 -11.75 -0.70 2.26
C LYS A 130 -11.30 -1.61 3.38
N ILE A 131 -12.11 -1.74 4.42
CA ILE A 131 -11.84 -2.62 5.56
C ILE A 131 -12.93 -3.68 5.60
N ALA A 132 -12.55 -4.96 5.68
CA ALA A 132 -13.45 -6.11 5.61
C ALA A 132 -13.05 -7.19 6.64
N PRO A 133 -13.98 -8.06 7.09
CA PRO A 133 -15.40 -8.12 6.72
C PRO A 133 -16.34 -7.19 7.53
N GLY A 134 -15.83 -6.32 8.40
CA GLY A 134 -16.67 -5.44 9.23
C GLY A 134 -15.91 -4.26 9.80
N VAL A 135 -16.42 -3.69 10.90
CA VAL A 135 -15.75 -2.61 11.63
C VAL A 135 -14.48 -3.19 12.29
N PRO A 136 -13.28 -2.66 11.99
CA PRO A 136 -12.05 -3.18 12.56
C PRO A 136 -11.95 -2.87 14.05
N LEU A 137 -11.38 -3.78 14.82
CA LEU A 137 -10.87 -3.45 16.16
C LEU A 137 -9.64 -2.54 15.99
N CYS A 138 -9.75 -1.28 16.41
CA CYS A 138 -8.67 -0.30 16.31
C CYS A 138 -8.82 0.81 17.37
N GLU A 139 -7.76 1.58 17.58
CA GLU A 139 -7.84 2.79 18.39
C GLU A 139 -8.55 3.89 17.57
N VAL A 140 -9.72 4.31 18.04
CA VAL A 140 -10.66 5.14 17.28
C VAL A 140 -10.09 6.54 17.00
N LYS A 141 -9.36 7.14 17.94
CA LYS A 141 -8.79 8.48 17.75
C LYS A 141 -7.70 8.48 16.67
N LEU A 142 -6.84 7.48 16.67
CA LEU A 142 -5.82 7.27 15.65
C LEU A 142 -6.45 6.98 14.29
N PHE A 143 -7.53 6.19 14.26
CA PHE A 143 -8.23 5.90 13.02
C PHE A 143 -8.86 7.17 12.43
N ILE A 144 -9.57 7.95 13.25
CA ILE A 144 -10.16 9.24 12.82
C ILE A 144 -9.06 10.20 12.38
N GLY A 145 -7.99 10.39 13.16
CA GLY A 145 -6.89 11.28 12.79
C GLY A 145 -6.18 10.88 11.50
N MET A 146 -6.05 9.57 11.23
CA MET A 146 -5.55 9.07 9.95
C MET A 146 -6.49 9.46 8.79
N LEU A 147 -7.81 9.30 8.95
CA LEU A 147 -8.78 9.71 7.93
C LEU A 147 -8.74 11.23 7.68
N GLU A 148 -8.76 12.03 8.75
CA GLU A 148 -8.71 13.50 8.67
C GLU A 148 -7.47 13.98 7.92
N SER A 149 -6.31 13.40 8.21
CA SER A 149 -5.05 13.74 7.54
C SER A 149 -5.08 13.57 6.01
N ARG A 150 -6.02 12.77 5.48
CA ARG A 150 -6.17 12.50 4.05
C ARG A 150 -7.34 13.26 3.39
N CYS A 151 -8.16 13.93 4.19
CA CYS A 151 -9.32 14.69 3.71
C CYS A 151 -9.05 16.19 3.61
N THR A 152 -8.03 16.69 4.31
CA THR A 152 -7.63 18.10 4.23
C THR A 152 -6.99 18.38 2.87
N LYS A 153 -7.64 19.23 2.07
CA LYS A 153 -6.98 19.87 0.92
C LYS A 153 -6.07 20.96 1.48
N ASP A 154 -4.87 21.09 0.94
CA ASP A 154 -4.02 22.25 1.17
C ASP A 154 -4.83 23.50 0.79
N GLU A 155 -5.28 24.28 1.77
CA GLU A 155 -6.01 25.54 1.56
C GLU A 155 -5.07 26.72 1.25
N ASP A 156 -3.82 26.46 0.86
CA ASP A 156 -2.77 27.50 0.79
C ASP A 156 -2.37 27.98 -0.61
N ASP A 157 -3.13 27.65 -1.67
CA ASP A 157 -2.86 28.17 -3.02
C ASP A 157 -3.68 29.42 -3.40
N ASN A 158 -4.29 30.14 -2.44
CA ASN A 158 -5.10 31.31 -2.78
C ASN A 158 -4.96 32.55 -1.87
N LYS A 159 -3.74 32.85 -1.39
CA LYS A 159 -3.40 34.19 -0.90
C LYS A 159 -1.99 34.66 -1.33
N LYS A 160 -1.84 35.05 -2.61
CA LYS A 160 -1.20 36.33 -3.06
C LYS A 160 -0.78 36.29 -4.54
N GLY A 161 -1.77 36.39 -5.43
CA GLY A 161 -1.75 37.35 -6.55
C GLY A 161 -3.09 38.08 -6.42
N THR A 162 -3.25 39.40 -6.46
CA THR A 162 -2.73 40.36 -7.42
C THR A 162 -2.98 41.74 -6.80
N ARG A 163 -1.97 42.61 -6.75
CA ARG A 163 -2.22 44.06 -6.69
C ARG A 163 -1.15 44.76 -7.53
N SER A 164 -1.25 44.55 -8.83
CA SER A 164 -0.81 45.50 -9.82
C SER A 164 -2.02 46.38 -10.15
N ASP A 165 -1.98 47.64 -9.74
CA ASP A 165 -2.62 48.72 -10.48
C ASP A 165 -1.66 49.91 -10.47
N LEU A 166 -1.04 50.12 -11.63
CA LEU A 166 -0.52 51.41 -12.04
C LEU A 166 -1.71 52.34 -12.28
N SER A 167 -1.62 53.57 -11.78
CA SER A 167 -2.30 54.72 -12.40
C SER A 167 -1.33 55.89 -12.49
N THR A 168 -1.05 56.23 -13.74
CA THR A 168 -0.37 57.38 -14.33
C THR A 168 -0.84 58.76 -13.87
N GLY A 169 0.09 59.73 -13.88
CA GLY A 169 -0.11 61.06 -14.49
C GLY A 169 -0.50 62.21 -13.56
N GLY A 170 0.41 63.19 -13.43
CA GLY A 170 0.22 64.48 -12.77
C GLY A 170 1.54 65.14 -12.43
#